data_AF-F6H2Z8-F1
#
_entry.id   AF-F6H2Z8-F1
#
_cell.length_a   1.000
_cell.length_b   1.000
_cell.length_c   1.000
_cell.angle_alpha   90.00
_cell.angle_beta   90.00
_cell.angle_gamma   90.00
#
_symmetry.space_group_name_H-M   'P 1'
#
loop_
_entity.id
_entity.type
_entity.pdbx_description
1 polymer ?
#
loop_
_entity_poly.entity_id
_entity_poly.type
_entity_poly.pdbx_seq_one_letter_code
_entity_poly.pdbx_strand_id
1 'polypeptide(L)'
;MKMNLATTTNGAVFLPHQVAESIPFSSNKLPEILNRFSLKEKSTEAEIIKELEECEEPAMEGEAKYCTTSLESLIDFSTSKLGRNVNVQANEVKTGSQEYEFGVGMEKLADKSVVCYKMNYPYAVFYCHTFTKTRTYMIPLVGADGSKAKAMSACHSDRSAWHPKHVAFKVLNVKPGTVPVCHFVHNNAMVWIPK
;
A
#
# COMPACT_ATOMS: atom_id res chain seq x y z
N MET A 1 2.41 23.11 3.30
CA MET A 1 1.68 21.90 3.73
C MET A 1 2.62 21.12 4.61
N LYS A 2 2.23 20.81 5.84
CA LYS A 2 3.04 20.06 6.81
C LYS A 2 2.53 18.62 6.82
N MET A 3 3.43 17.66 6.66
CA MET A 3 3.07 16.25 6.55
C MET A 3 3.63 15.43 7.70
N ASN A 4 2.82 14.53 8.25
CA ASN A 4 3.26 13.51 9.18
C ASN A 4 3.36 12.17 8.45
N LEU A 5 4.56 11.60 8.42
CA LEU A 5 4.86 10.32 7.82
C LEU A 5 5.19 9.33 8.94
N ALA A 6 4.15 8.81 9.59
CA ALA A 6 4.31 7.83 10.66
C ALA A 6 4.92 6.52 10.11
N THR A 7 5.80 5.90 10.88
CA THR A 7 6.40 4.59 10.56
C THR A 7 5.65 3.52 11.36
N THR A 8 5.16 2.48 10.69
CA THR A 8 4.49 1.35 11.35
C THR A 8 5.54 0.30 11.72
N THR A 9 5.58 -0.12 12.99
CA THR A 9 6.58 -1.05 13.54
C THR A 9 6.13 -2.52 13.52
N ASN A 10 5.28 -2.91 12.57
CA ASN A 10 4.90 -4.32 12.47
C ASN A 10 6.11 -5.15 12.02
N GLY A 11 6.71 -5.91 12.94
CA GLY A 11 7.86 -6.78 12.74
C GLY A 11 7.55 -8.14 12.10
N ALA A 12 6.30 -8.37 11.66
CA ALA A 12 5.90 -9.61 11.03
C ALA A 12 6.77 -9.95 9.80
N VAL A 13 7.19 -11.20 9.72
CA VAL A 13 8.07 -11.75 8.67
C VAL A 13 7.28 -12.63 7.71
N PHE A 14 7.83 -12.87 6.52
CA PHE A 14 7.26 -13.85 5.59
C PHE A 14 7.33 -15.26 6.17
N LEU A 15 6.27 -16.03 5.97
CA LEU A 15 6.29 -17.47 6.14
C LEU A 15 6.74 -18.12 4.81
N PRO A 16 7.33 -19.33 4.85
CA PRO A 16 7.52 -20.12 3.64
C PRO A 16 6.19 -20.28 2.90
N HIS A 17 6.20 -20.20 1.57
CA HIS A 17 5.00 -20.20 0.73
C HIS A 17 4.01 -21.32 1.11
N GLN A 18 4.48 -22.56 1.22
CA GLN A 18 3.65 -23.72 1.57
C GLN A 18 2.99 -23.59 2.96
N VAL A 19 3.67 -22.93 3.92
CA VAL A 19 3.10 -22.67 5.24
C VAL A 19 2.02 -21.60 5.14
N ALA A 20 2.26 -20.53 4.38
CA ALA A 20 1.28 -19.47 4.16
C ALA A 20 0.01 -20.00 3.46
N GLU A 21 0.16 -20.84 2.44
CA GLU A 21 -0.97 -21.48 1.73
C GLU A 21 -1.79 -22.42 2.62
N SER A 22 -1.16 -23.01 3.64
CA SER A 22 -1.86 -23.87 4.61
C SER A 22 -2.74 -23.11 5.61
N ILE A 23 -2.60 -21.79 5.68
CA ILE A 23 -3.32 -20.93 6.63
C ILE A 23 -4.53 -20.31 5.90
N PRO A 24 -5.77 -20.50 6.39
CA PRO A 24 -6.93 -19.83 5.82
C PRO A 24 -6.73 -18.32 5.74
N PHE A 25 -7.07 -17.72 4.60
CA PHE A 25 -6.97 -16.28 4.37
C PHE A 25 -8.31 -15.79 3.81
N SER A 26 -9.28 -15.60 4.70
CA SER A 26 -10.60 -15.05 4.39
C SER A 26 -11.25 -14.51 5.66
N SER A 27 -11.99 -13.41 5.53
CA SER A 27 -12.79 -12.81 6.61
C SER A 27 -13.79 -13.81 7.20
N ASN A 28 -14.38 -14.67 6.36
CA ASN A 28 -15.33 -15.73 6.75
C ASN A 28 -14.69 -16.88 7.53
N LYS A 29 -13.35 -16.93 7.58
CA LYS A 29 -12.56 -17.94 8.29
C LYS A 29 -11.89 -17.38 9.55
N LEU A 30 -12.35 -16.22 10.03
CA LEU A 30 -11.79 -15.56 11.21
C LEU A 30 -11.63 -16.50 12.43
N PRO A 31 -12.63 -17.32 12.84
CA PRO A 31 -12.44 -18.22 13.99
C PRO A 31 -11.29 -19.22 13.81
N GLU A 32 -11.10 -19.75 12.60
CA GLU A 32 -10.03 -20.70 12.28
C GLU A 32 -8.65 -20.02 12.34
N ILE A 33 -8.57 -18.78 11.81
CA ILE A 33 -7.35 -17.96 11.84
C ILE A 33 -6.97 -17.63 13.28
N LEU A 34 -7.92 -17.16 14.09
CA LEU A 34 -7.67 -16.81 15.48
C LEU A 34 -7.19 -18.01 16.30
N ASN A 35 -7.84 -19.17 16.12
CA ASN A 35 -7.42 -20.40 16.79
C ASN A 35 -6.01 -20.83 16.36
N ARG A 36 -5.67 -20.70 15.07
CA ARG A 36 -4.34 -21.05 14.55
C ARG A 36 -3.21 -20.23 15.17
N PHE A 37 -3.47 -18.95 15.46
CA PHE A 37 -2.50 -18.03 16.05
C PHE A 37 -2.67 -17.85 17.56
N SER A 38 -3.56 -18.62 18.21
CA SER A 38 -3.87 -18.51 19.64
C SER A 38 -4.30 -17.09 20.04
N LEU A 39 -5.05 -16.40 19.16
CA LEU A 39 -5.58 -15.06 19.38
C LEU A 39 -6.98 -15.10 20.00
N LYS A 40 -7.32 -14.08 20.78
CA LYS A 40 -8.64 -13.97 21.42
C LYS A 40 -9.62 -13.26 20.47
N GLU A 41 -10.86 -13.73 20.39
CA GLU A 41 -11.90 -13.18 19.49
C GLU A 41 -12.21 -11.69 19.70
N LYS A 42 -12.04 -11.16 20.91
CA LYS A 42 -12.30 -9.75 21.25
C LYS A 42 -11.00 -8.96 21.46
N SER A 43 -9.92 -9.34 20.80
CA SER A 43 -8.65 -8.62 20.87
C SER A 43 -8.50 -7.61 19.73
N THR A 44 -7.58 -6.67 19.90
CA THR A 44 -7.24 -5.71 18.85
C THR A 44 -6.77 -6.43 17.58
N GLU A 45 -6.02 -7.53 17.72
CA GLU A 45 -5.57 -8.35 16.60
C GLU A 45 -6.73 -8.98 15.84
N ALA A 46 -7.79 -9.41 16.53
CA ALA A 46 -8.98 -9.95 15.88
C ALA A 46 -9.74 -8.90 15.08
N GLU A 47 -9.85 -7.66 15.60
CA GLU A 47 -10.44 -6.54 14.85
C GLU A 47 -9.61 -6.17 13.63
N ILE A 48 -8.28 -6.17 13.77
CA ILE A 48 -7.38 -5.91 12.65
C ILE A 48 -7.49 -7.00 11.58
N ILE A 49 -7.61 -8.28 11.96
CA ILE A 49 -7.77 -9.37 10.98
C ILE A 49 -9.09 -9.22 10.20
N LYS A 50 -10.09 -8.50 10.70
CA LYS A 50 -11.29 -8.19 9.88
C LYS A 50 -10.99 -7.28 8.70
N GLU A 51 -9.87 -6.55 8.68
CA GLU A 51 -9.41 -5.78 7.51
C GLU A 51 -9.15 -6.67 6.27
N LEU A 52 -9.15 -8.01 6.43
CA LEU A 52 -9.20 -8.95 5.30
C LEU A 52 -10.37 -8.70 4.33
N GLU A 53 -11.46 -8.09 4.79
CA GLU A 53 -12.59 -7.70 3.93
C GLU A 53 -12.13 -6.80 2.76
N GLU A 54 -11.12 -5.94 2.97
CA GLU A 54 -10.58 -5.06 1.93
C GLU A 54 -9.89 -5.85 0.79
N CYS A 55 -9.31 -7.01 1.13
CA CYS A 55 -8.75 -7.95 0.16
C CYS A 55 -9.82 -8.65 -0.67
N GLU A 56 -11.01 -8.82 -0.11
CA GLU A 56 -12.12 -9.58 -0.71
C GLU A 56 -13.06 -8.68 -1.52
N GLU A 57 -13.03 -7.36 -1.29
CA GLU A 57 -13.77 -6.40 -2.12
C GLU A 57 -13.39 -6.55 -3.60
N PRO A 58 -14.34 -6.38 -4.54
CA PRO A 58 -14.03 -6.44 -5.96
C PRO A 58 -13.09 -5.30 -6.38
N ALA A 59 -12.22 -5.57 -7.35
CA ALA A 59 -11.38 -4.54 -7.95
C ALA A 59 -12.24 -3.52 -8.71
N MET A 60 -11.86 -2.24 -8.66
CA MET A 60 -12.48 -1.21 -9.49
C MET A 60 -12.13 -1.40 -10.98
N GLU A 61 -12.92 -0.80 -11.86
CA GLU A 61 -12.58 -0.79 -13.29
C GLU A 61 -11.21 -0.12 -13.50
N GLY A 62 -10.31 -0.82 -14.19
CA GLY A 62 -8.93 -0.39 -14.41
C GLY A 62 -8.01 -0.59 -13.20
N GLU A 63 -8.47 -1.22 -12.12
CA GLU A 63 -7.66 -1.67 -11.00
C GLU A 63 -7.34 -3.17 -11.13
N ALA A 64 -6.14 -3.55 -10.75
CA ALA A 64 -5.85 -4.92 -10.33
C ALA A 64 -5.33 -4.87 -8.90
N LYS A 65 -5.96 -5.62 -8.01
CA LYS A 65 -5.56 -5.75 -6.61
C LYS A 65 -5.50 -7.20 -6.18
N TYR A 66 -4.67 -7.48 -5.19
CA TYR A 66 -4.47 -8.81 -4.63
C TYR A 66 -3.77 -8.72 -3.27
N CYS A 67 -4.21 -9.53 -2.30
CA CYS A 67 -3.50 -9.68 -1.05
C CYS A 67 -2.53 -10.85 -1.11
N THR A 68 -1.25 -10.56 -0.94
CA THR A 68 -0.16 -11.53 -1.07
C THR A 68 0.23 -12.03 0.31
N THR A 69 0.14 -13.34 0.52
CA THR A 69 0.43 -14.01 1.80
C THR A 69 1.86 -14.55 1.90
N SER A 70 2.68 -14.39 0.87
CA SER A 70 4.06 -14.89 0.83
C SER A 70 4.93 -13.98 -0.03
N LEU A 71 6.25 -14.16 0.04
CA LEU A 71 7.18 -13.41 -0.81
C LEU A 71 7.02 -13.81 -2.28
N GLU A 72 6.79 -15.09 -2.54
CA GLU A 72 6.57 -15.66 -3.85
C GLU A 72 5.32 -15.06 -4.50
N SER A 73 4.18 -15.06 -3.80
CA SER A 73 2.95 -14.46 -4.33
C SER A 73 3.04 -12.95 -4.53
N LEU A 74 3.85 -12.26 -3.71
CA LEU A 74 4.18 -10.85 -3.88
C LEU A 74 4.96 -10.58 -5.18
N ILE A 75 6.00 -11.38 -5.44
CA ILE A 75 6.80 -11.30 -6.66
C ILE A 75 5.96 -11.65 -7.88
N ASP A 76 5.17 -12.73 -7.81
CA ASP A 76 4.33 -13.20 -8.90
C ASP A 76 3.28 -12.15 -9.28
N PHE A 77 2.56 -11.60 -8.30
CA PHE A 77 1.61 -10.54 -8.57
C PHE A 77 2.29 -9.32 -9.21
N SER A 78 3.38 -8.82 -8.63
CA SER A 78 4.06 -7.62 -9.10
C SER A 78 4.61 -7.80 -10.52
N THR A 79 5.27 -8.92 -10.80
CA THR A 79 5.84 -9.21 -12.12
C THR A 79 4.78 -9.56 -13.17
N SER A 80 3.64 -10.15 -12.78
CA SER A 80 2.51 -10.35 -13.71
C SER A 80 1.95 -9.04 -14.25
N LYS A 81 2.06 -7.94 -13.49
CA LYS A 81 1.56 -6.62 -13.89
C LYS A 81 2.62 -5.76 -14.57
N LEU A 82 3.89 -5.91 -14.22
CA LEU A 82 4.97 -5.00 -14.66
C LEU A 82 5.98 -5.65 -15.62
N GLY A 83 5.95 -6.97 -15.77
CA GLY A 83 7.02 -7.74 -16.41
C GLY A 83 8.11 -8.16 -15.41
N ARG A 84 9.13 -8.85 -15.91
CA ARG A 84 10.19 -9.44 -15.05
C ARG A 84 11.31 -8.45 -14.67
N ASN A 85 11.51 -7.41 -15.48
CA ASN A 85 12.56 -6.42 -15.26
C ASN A 85 12.03 -5.29 -14.37
N VAL A 86 12.11 -5.48 -13.05
CA VAL A 86 11.53 -4.56 -12.06
C VAL A 86 12.55 -4.10 -11.02
N ASN A 87 12.24 -2.97 -10.39
CA ASN A 87 12.91 -2.42 -9.22
C ASN A 87 11.89 -2.21 -8.10
N VAL A 88 12.35 -2.31 -6.85
CA VAL A 88 11.53 -2.02 -5.67
C VAL A 88 12.02 -0.74 -5.02
N GLN A 89 11.08 0.16 -4.71
CA GLN A 89 11.31 1.43 -4.05
C GLN A 89 10.54 1.48 -2.73
N ALA A 90 11.08 2.22 -1.77
CA ALA A 90 10.46 2.49 -0.48
C ALA A 90 10.66 3.96 -0.11
N ASN A 91 9.83 4.49 0.79
CA ASN A 91 10.04 5.83 1.30
C ASN A 91 11.33 5.86 2.15
N GLU A 92 12.14 6.91 1.97
CA GLU A 92 13.34 7.17 2.75
C GLU A 92 13.01 8.24 3.81
N VAL A 93 12.32 7.85 4.87
CA VAL A 93 11.86 8.76 5.93
C VAL A 93 12.40 8.29 7.27
N LYS A 94 12.96 9.22 8.06
CA LYS A 94 13.49 8.87 9.40
C LYS A 94 12.35 8.51 10.36
N THR A 95 12.62 7.54 11.22
CA THR A 95 11.76 7.15 12.33
C THR A 95 11.63 8.31 13.33
N GLY A 96 10.42 8.81 13.53
CA GLY A 96 10.11 9.91 14.45
C GLY A 96 8.94 10.75 13.93
N SER A 97 8.08 11.23 14.85
CA SER A 97 6.99 12.14 14.46
C SER A 97 7.56 13.55 14.31
N GLN A 98 7.88 13.94 13.08
CA GLN A 98 8.18 15.32 12.74
C GLN A 98 7.37 15.76 11.50
N GLU A 99 7.25 17.07 11.36
CA GLU A 99 6.65 17.67 10.18
C GLU A 99 7.70 17.79 9.08
N TYR A 100 7.29 17.44 7.86
CA TYR A 100 8.08 17.63 6.66
C TYR A 100 7.47 18.69 5.75
N GLU A 101 8.34 19.44 5.08
CA GLU A 101 8.01 20.33 3.97
C GLU A 101 8.58 19.80 2.65
N PHE A 102 8.05 20.30 1.53
CA PHE A 102 8.53 19.94 0.20
C PHE A 102 9.94 20.48 -0.03
N GLY A 103 10.85 19.61 -0.44
CA GLY A 103 12.13 20.00 -1.02
C GLY A 103 11.98 20.52 -2.44
N VAL A 104 13.12 20.76 -3.10
CA VAL A 104 13.15 21.27 -4.47
C VAL A 104 13.04 20.11 -5.47
N GLY A 105 12.07 20.23 -6.39
CA GLY A 105 11.89 19.33 -7.52
C GLY A 105 11.07 18.08 -7.20
N MET A 106 10.80 17.30 -8.25
CA MET A 106 10.21 15.96 -8.16
C MET A 106 10.76 15.11 -9.30
N GLU A 107 10.99 13.82 -9.03
CA GLU A 107 11.46 12.87 -10.03
C GLU A 107 10.32 11.94 -10.42
N LYS A 108 10.03 11.81 -11.72
CA LYS A 108 9.09 10.79 -12.20
C LYS A 108 9.82 9.45 -12.23
N LEU A 109 9.38 8.49 -11.42
CA LEU A 109 9.95 7.14 -11.38
C LEU A 109 9.38 6.24 -12.46
N ALA A 110 8.05 6.26 -12.66
CA ALA A 110 7.39 5.37 -13.63
C ALA A 110 6.00 5.88 -14.04
N ASP A 111 5.56 5.50 -15.25
CA ASP A 111 4.18 5.67 -15.74
C ASP A 111 3.28 4.45 -15.42
N LYS A 112 3.81 3.48 -14.68
CA LYS A 112 3.09 2.31 -14.16
C LYS A 112 3.82 1.75 -12.94
N SER A 113 3.09 1.39 -11.90
CA SER A 113 3.64 0.80 -10.68
C SER A 113 2.64 -0.13 -10.01
N VAL A 114 3.15 -1.05 -9.20
CA VAL A 114 2.35 -1.84 -8.24
C VAL A 114 2.75 -1.36 -6.85
N VAL A 115 1.77 -0.94 -6.04
CA VAL A 115 2.00 -0.51 -4.66
C VAL A 115 1.47 -1.59 -3.74
N CYS A 116 2.30 -2.04 -2.80
CA CYS A 116 1.99 -3.10 -1.86
C CYS A 116 2.12 -2.58 -0.43
N TYR A 117 1.01 -2.43 0.28
CA TYR A 117 0.95 -1.96 1.66
C TYR A 117 1.01 -3.14 2.61
N LYS A 118 1.92 -3.09 3.58
CA LYS A 118 2.01 -4.11 4.63
C LYS A 118 0.75 -4.03 5.50
N MET A 119 0.00 -5.12 5.55
CA MET A 119 -1.17 -5.24 6.42
C MET A 119 -0.75 -5.63 7.85
N ASN A 120 -1.58 -5.29 8.83
CA ASN A 120 -1.37 -5.71 10.20
C ASN A 120 -1.85 -7.15 10.41
N TYR A 121 -1.13 -8.13 9.87
CA TYR A 121 -1.46 -9.54 9.98
C TYR A 121 -0.42 -10.30 10.83
N PRO A 122 -0.75 -11.45 11.46
CA PRO A 122 0.18 -12.21 12.30
C PRO A 122 1.51 -12.61 11.63
N TYR A 123 1.53 -12.66 10.30
CA TYR A 123 2.74 -12.76 9.49
C TYR A 123 2.69 -11.75 8.34
N ALA A 124 3.78 -11.61 7.57
CA ALA A 124 3.85 -10.61 6.51
C ALA A 124 2.83 -10.89 5.38
N VAL A 125 1.81 -10.04 5.32
CA VAL A 125 0.81 -9.97 4.25
C VAL A 125 0.86 -8.56 3.67
N PHE A 126 0.68 -8.47 2.35
CA PHE A 126 0.61 -7.18 1.67
C PHE A 126 -0.68 -7.07 0.87
N TYR A 127 -1.39 -5.96 1.04
CA TYR A 127 -2.42 -5.51 0.10
C TYR A 127 -1.72 -4.84 -1.08
N CYS A 128 -1.72 -5.49 -2.24
CA CYS A 128 -1.12 -4.96 -3.45
C CYS A 128 -2.19 -4.46 -4.41
N HIS A 129 -1.94 -3.32 -5.05
CA HIS A 129 -2.80 -2.82 -6.10
C HIS A 129 -2.04 -2.04 -7.18
N THR A 130 -2.66 -1.92 -8.35
CA THR A 130 -2.21 -1.08 -9.45
C THR A 130 -3.41 -0.56 -10.22
N PHE A 131 -3.37 0.71 -10.60
CA PHE A 131 -4.38 1.32 -11.48
C PHE A 131 -3.78 1.66 -12.82
N THR A 132 -4.57 1.52 -13.88
CA THR A 132 -4.26 2.12 -15.17
C THR A 132 -4.06 3.64 -15.04
N LYS A 133 -3.20 4.22 -15.88
CA LYS A 133 -2.93 5.68 -15.92
C LYS A 133 -2.43 6.27 -14.59
N THR A 134 -1.60 5.53 -13.87
CA THR A 134 -0.95 5.96 -12.62
C THR A 134 0.51 6.32 -12.85
N ARG A 135 0.92 7.50 -12.40
CA ARG A 135 2.33 7.91 -12.38
C ARG A 135 2.85 7.92 -10.96
N THR A 136 4.07 7.43 -10.76
CA THR A 136 4.75 7.46 -9.48
C THR A 136 5.89 8.46 -9.52
N TYR A 137 5.98 9.28 -8.48
CA TYR A 137 7.04 10.27 -8.30
C TYR A 137 7.80 10.01 -7.00
N MET A 138 9.09 10.33 -6.99
CA MET A 138 9.89 10.51 -5.79
C MET A 138 9.97 12.00 -5.48
N ILE A 139 9.59 12.39 -4.27
CA ILE A 139 9.54 13.78 -3.84
C ILE A 139 10.54 13.97 -2.69
N PRO A 140 11.57 14.82 -2.86
CA PRO A 140 12.44 15.22 -1.77
C PRO A 140 11.64 15.99 -0.70
N LEU A 141 11.92 15.70 0.56
CA LEU A 141 11.32 16.34 1.72
C LEU A 141 12.41 16.86 2.67
N VAL A 142 12.09 17.93 3.38
CA VAL A 142 12.96 18.53 4.41
C VAL A 142 12.20 18.54 5.74
N GLY A 143 12.74 17.87 6.74
CA GLY A 143 12.20 17.85 8.10
C GLY A 143 12.46 19.17 8.82
N ALA A 144 11.65 19.45 9.85
CA ALA A 144 11.83 20.63 10.70
C ALA A 144 13.22 20.69 11.38
N ASP A 145 13.87 19.53 11.58
CA ASP A 145 15.23 19.37 12.08
C ASP A 145 16.32 19.56 11.01
N GLY A 146 15.95 19.90 9.77
CA GLY A 146 16.85 20.01 8.61
C GLY A 146 17.24 18.66 7.98
N SER A 147 16.69 17.54 8.44
CA SER A 147 16.94 16.23 7.83
C SER A 147 16.33 16.14 6.43
N LYS A 148 17.01 15.41 5.55
CA LYS A 148 16.50 15.09 4.21
C LYS A 148 15.76 13.76 4.26
N ALA A 149 14.61 13.72 3.60
CA ALA A 149 13.83 12.51 3.38
C ALA A 149 13.37 12.45 1.91
N LYS A 150 12.88 11.29 1.49
CA LYS A 150 12.18 11.14 0.21
C LYS A 150 10.90 10.36 0.43
N ALA A 151 9.80 10.86 -0.12
CA ALA A 151 8.52 10.15 -0.09
C ALA A 151 8.00 9.98 -1.51
N MET A 152 7.40 8.83 -1.75
CA MET A 152 6.77 8.55 -3.04
C MET A 152 5.34 9.08 -3.06
N SER A 153 4.91 9.52 -4.24
CA SER A 153 3.54 9.92 -4.52
C SER A 153 3.01 9.14 -5.71
N ALA A 154 1.79 8.62 -5.58
CA ALA A 154 1.05 8.04 -6.68
C ALA A 154 0.02 9.06 -7.18
N CYS A 155 0.06 9.35 -8.48
CA CYS A 155 -0.85 10.25 -9.16
C CYS A 155 -1.68 9.46 -10.18
N HIS A 156 -2.96 9.35 -9.91
CA HIS A 156 -3.92 8.72 -10.80
C HIS A 156 -4.50 9.77 -11.73
N SER A 157 -4.28 9.62 -13.03
CA SER A 157 -4.68 10.64 -14.02
C SER A 157 -6.17 10.55 -14.37
N ASP A 158 -6.77 9.37 -14.26
CA ASP A 158 -8.16 9.10 -14.57
C ASP A 158 -8.80 8.28 -13.44
N ARG A 159 -9.88 8.80 -12.86
CA ARG A 159 -10.65 8.15 -11.80
C ARG A 159 -12.15 8.26 -12.06
N SER A 160 -12.52 8.27 -13.33
CA SER A 160 -13.93 8.21 -13.75
C SER A 160 -14.64 6.97 -13.19
N ALA A 161 -13.91 5.85 -13.09
CA ALA A 161 -14.37 4.57 -12.56
C ALA A 161 -14.45 4.47 -11.02
N TRP A 162 -13.85 5.41 -10.28
CA TRP A 162 -13.86 5.33 -8.81
C TRP A 162 -15.25 5.64 -8.26
N HIS A 163 -15.59 5.00 -7.14
CA HIS A 163 -16.89 5.21 -6.51
C HIS A 163 -17.10 6.70 -6.18
N PRO A 164 -18.25 7.32 -6.52
CA PRO A 164 -18.45 8.76 -6.33
C PRO A 164 -18.33 9.25 -4.88
N LYS A 165 -18.52 8.35 -3.90
CA LYS A 165 -18.35 8.65 -2.46
C LYS A 165 -16.95 8.35 -1.93
N HIS A 166 -15.99 8.01 -2.79
CA HIS A 166 -14.60 7.76 -2.41
C HIS A 166 -14.03 8.96 -1.64
N VAL A 167 -13.27 8.70 -0.57
CA VAL A 167 -12.80 9.73 0.38
C VAL A 167 -12.03 10.86 -0.30
N ALA A 168 -11.23 10.53 -1.32
CA ALA A 168 -10.46 11.51 -2.09
C ALA A 168 -11.34 12.62 -2.70
N PHE A 169 -12.53 12.29 -3.21
CA PHE A 169 -13.44 13.27 -3.81
C PHE A 169 -14.06 14.22 -2.78
N LYS A 170 -14.28 13.73 -1.56
CA LYS A 170 -14.77 14.54 -0.45
C LYS A 170 -13.69 15.51 0.04
N VAL A 171 -12.47 15.01 0.24
CA VAL A 171 -11.34 15.80 0.76
C VAL A 171 -10.92 16.89 -0.24
N LEU A 172 -10.87 16.56 -1.52
CA LEU A 172 -10.43 17.48 -2.56
C LEU A 172 -11.57 18.34 -3.13
N ASN A 173 -12.82 18.05 -2.75
CA ASN A 173 -14.02 18.69 -3.28
C ASN A 173 -14.09 18.67 -4.82
N VAL A 174 -13.87 17.49 -5.41
CA VAL A 174 -13.89 17.26 -6.87
C VAL A 174 -14.73 16.03 -7.20
N LYS A 175 -15.13 15.89 -8.47
CA LYS A 175 -15.92 14.74 -8.95
C LYS A 175 -15.02 13.68 -9.61
N PRO A 176 -15.50 12.44 -9.75
CA PRO A 176 -14.82 11.42 -10.57
C PRO A 176 -14.47 11.95 -11.97
N GLY A 177 -13.23 11.71 -12.40
CA GLY A 177 -12.76 12.03 -13.76
C GLY A 177 -12.41 13.51 -14.05
N THR A 178 -12.59 14.46 -13.12
CA THR A 178 -12.44 15.90 -13.48
C THR A 178 -11.02 16.44 -13.45
N VAL A 179 -10.20 16.05 -12.48
CA VAL A 179 -8.80 16.52 -12.28
C VAL A 179 -7.97 15.38 -11.73
N PRO A 180 -6.67 15.20 -11.96
CA PRO A 180 -5.83 14.16 -11.33
C PRO A 180 -5.94 14.11 -9.80
N VAL A 181 -5.83 12.92 -9.19
CA VAL A 181 -5.71 12.76 -7.73
C VAL A 181 -4.36 12.16 -7.44
N CYS A 182 -3.57 12.88 -6.65
CA CYS A 182 -2.29 12.41 -6.15
C CYS A 182 -2.35 12.22 -4.64
N HIS A 183 -1.69 11.19 -4.14
CA HIS A 183 -1.50 10.99 -2.71
C HIS A 183 -0.10 10.43 -2.43
N PHE A 184 0.40 10.71 -1.23
CA PHE A 184 1.62 10.07 -0.77
C PHE A 184 1.38 8.60 -0.49
N VAL A 185 2.36 7.79 -0.84
CA VAL A 185 2.39 6.37 -0.51
C VAL A 185 2.79 6.24 0.96
N HIS A 186 2.11 5.37 1.70
CA HIS A 186 2.39 5.17 3.12
C HIS A 186 3.78 4.55 3.33
N ASN A 187 4.40 4.81 4.48
CA ASN A 187 5.74 4.30 4.80
C ASN A 187 5.79 2.77 4.98
N ASN A 188 4.64 2.12 5.18
CA ASN A 188 4.54 0.67 5.28
C ASN A 188 4.43 -0.02 3.91
N ALA A 189 4.59 0.73 2.81
CA ALA A 189 4.44 0.21 1.46
C ALA A 189 5.76 0.02 0.72
N MET A 190 5.76 -0.95 -0.17
CA MET A 190 6.76 -1.13 -1.22
C MET A 190 6.15 -0.76 -2.57
N VAL A 191 6.90 -0.06 -3.40
CA VAL A 191 6.47 0.31 -4.75
C VAL A 191 7.34 -0.40 -5.77
N TRP A 192 6.73 -1.28 -6.55
CA TRP A 192 7.37 -1.97 -7.66
C TRP A 192 7.21 -1.14 -8.93
N ILE A 193 8.32 -0.92 -9.63
CA ILE A 193 8.37 -0.16 -10.89
C ILE A 193 9.12 -0.96 -11.96
N PRO A 194 8.76 -0.83 -13.25
CA PRO A 194 9.59 -1.33 -14.34
C PRO A 194 10.97 -0.66 -14.33
N LYS A 195 12.00 -1.42 -14.73
CA LYS A 195 13.36 -0.92 -14.99
C LYS A 195 13.51 -0.40 -16.41
#